data_AF-A0A846W6H2-F1
#
_entry.id   AF-A0A846W6H2-F1
#
_cell.length_a   1.000
_cell.length_b   1.000
_cell.length_c   1.000
_cell.angle_alpha   90.00
_cell.angle_beta   90.00
_cell.angle_gamma   90.00
#
_symmetry.space_group_name_H-M   'P 1'
#
loop_
_entity.id
_entity.type
_entity.pdbx_description
1 polymer ?
#
loop_
_entity_poly.entity_id
_entity_poly.type
_entity_poly.pdbx_seq_one_letter_code
_entity_poly.pdbx_strand_id
1 'polypeptide(L)' 'MRAIPIFGWLFLILGVVRPFRTKLLRVAFWIDVVLSVGVHAAQIPAARRVAAERGIPAGRAALMTMLLGATWWKTLGEP' A
#
# COMPACT_ATOMS: atom_id res chain seq x y z
N MET A 1 -9.22 -1.73 9.76
CA MET A 1 -7.85 -2.05 9.30
C MET A 1 -7.32 -1.17 8.15
N ARG A 2 -8.17 -0.56 7.29
CA ARG A 2 -7.72 0.27 6.14
C ARG A 2 -6.97 1.57 6.49
N ALA A 3 -6.99 2.01 7.74
CA ALA A 3 -6.33 3.23 8.19
C ALA A 3 -4.80 3.11 8.20
N ILE A 4 -4.25 1.91 8.43
CA ILE A 4 -2.80 1.70 8.56
C ILE A 4 -2.06 2.05 7.24
N PRO A 5 -2.46 1.53 6.06
CA PRO A 5 -1.84 1.95 4.80
C PRO A 5 -1.91 3.45 4.52
N ILE A 6 -3.02 4.09 4.90
CA ILE A 6 -3.21 5.54 4.72
C ILE A 6 -2.20 6.31 5.59
N PHE A 7 -2.02 5.91 6.86
CA PHE A 7 -1.02 6.54 7.72
C PHE A 7 0.41 6.32 7.22
N GLY A 8 0.71 5.17 6.61
CA GLY A 8 2.00 4.95 5.94
C GLY A 8 2.23 5.97 4.82
N TRP A 9 1.29 6.11 3.89
CA TRP A 9 1.39 7.12 2.82
C TRP A 9 1.54 8.55 3.36
N LEU A 10 0.80 8.92 4.40
CA LEU A 10 0.95 10.24 5.04
C LEU A 10 2.33 10.42 5.67
N PHE A 11 2.86 9.39 6.33
CA PHE A 11 4.21 9.40 6.91
C PHE A 11 5.28 9.54 5.85
N LEU A 12 5.12 8.88 4.69
CA LEU A 12 6.02 9.03 3.54
C LEU A 12 5.96 10.44 2.95
N ILE A 13 4.76 10.99 2.73
CA ILE A 13 4.60 12.37 2.25
C ILE A 13 5.30 13.35 3.20
N LEU A 14 5.09 13.17 4.51
CA LEU A 14 5.75 14.00 5.53
C LEU A 14 7.27 13.88 5.47
N GLY A 15 7.82 12.67 5.32
CA GLY A 15 9.27 12.46 5.21
C GLY A 15 9.89 13.03 3.93
N VAL A 16 9.12 13.15 2.85
CA VAL A 16 9.55 13.81 1.60
C VAL A 16 9.50 15.33 1.72
N VAL A 17 8.40 15.88 2.22
CA VAL A 17 8.20 17.34 2.37
C VAL A 17 9.10 17.91 3.49
N ARG A 18 9.28 17.15 4.57
CA ARG A 18 10.08 17.52 5.73
C ARG A 18 10.99 16.35 6.15
N PRO A 19 12.18 16.22 5.56
CA PRO A 19 13.10 15.12 5.84
C PRO A 19 13.39 14.94 7.33
N PHE A 20 13.19 13.70 7.81
CA PHE A 20 13.40 13.36 9.20
C PHE A 20 14.90 13.40 9.57
N ARG A 21 15.20 14.05 10.71
CA ARG A 21 16.59 14.25 11.16
C ARG A 21 17.11 13.15 12.09
N THR A 22 16.22 12.48 12.83
CA THR A 22 16.63 11.44 13.77
C THR A 22 16.86 10.12 13.05
N LYS A 23 17.86 9.35 13.50
CA LYS A 23 18.19 8.03 12.93
C LYS A 23 16.98 7.09 12.92
N LEU A 24 16.23 7.07 14.02
CA LEU A 24 15.05 6.22 14.18
C LEU A 24 13.98 6.52 13.12
N LEU A 25 13.62 7.78 12.93
CA LEU A 25 12.59 8.16 11.95
C LEU A 25 13.07 7.93 10.51
N ARG A 26 14.36 8.09 10.22
CA ARG A 26 14.92 7.73 8.91
C ARG A 26 14.83 6.24 8.63
N VAL A 27 15.11 5.39 9.62
CA VAL A 27 14.97 3.94 9.50
C VAL A 27 13.50 3.57 9.29
N ALA A 28 12.59 4.12 10.11
CA ALA A 28 11.15 3.89 9.97
C ALA A 28 10.64 4.34 8.59
N PHE A 29 11.11 5.49 8.10
CA PHE A 29 10.78 5.99 6.76
C PHE A 29 11.17 5.01 5.66
N TRP A 30 12.41 4.51 5.66
CA TRP A 30 12.84 3.57 4.63
C TRP A 30 12.14 2.23 4.72
N ILE A 31 11.85 1.73 5.92
CA ILE A 31 11.02 0.54 6.11
C ILE A 31 9.64 0.78 5.47
N ASP A 32 9.00 1.91 5.77
CA ASP A 32 7.68 2.20 5.25
C ASP A 32 7.69 2.46 3.73
N VAL A 33 8.76 3.00 3.15
CA VAL A 33 8.93 3.10 1.69
C VAL A 33 8.90 1.69 1.06
N VAL A 34 9.65 0.75 1.63
CA VAL A 34 9.68 -0.63 1.12
C VAL A 34 8.31 -1.30 1.26
N LEU A 35 7.63 -1.10 2.40
CA LEU A 35 6.31 -1.69 2.64
C LEU A 35 5.23 -1.07 1.73
N SER A 36 5.13 0.26 1.70
CA SER A 36 4.08 0.98 0.98
C SER A 36 4.30 1.00 -0.53
N VAL A 37 5.54 1.05 -1.01
CA VAL A 37 5.83 1.03 -2.46
C VAL A 37 6.14 -0.39 -2.93
N GLY A 38 7.18 -1.00 -2.36
CA GLY A 38 7.68 -2.29 -2.81
C GLY A 38 6.69 -3.43 -2.58
N VAL A 39 6.23 -3.60 -1.34
CA VAL A 39 5.32 -4.70 -1.00
C VAL A 39 3.94 -4.50 -1.63
N HIS A 40 3.38 -3.29 -1.67
CA HIS A 40 2.13 -3.05 -2.39
C HIS A 40 2.27 -3.33 -3.90
N ALA A 41 3.35 -2.91 -4.54
CA ALA A 41 3.59 -3.21 -5.96
C ALA A 41 3.70 -4.73 -6.21
N ALA A 42 4.42 -5.45 -5.34
CA ALA A 42 4.56 -6.90 -5.41
C ALA A 42 3.22 -7.65 -5.23
N GLN A 43 2.23 -7.03 -4.58
CA GLN A 43 0.88 -7.60 -4.41
C GLN A 43 -0.01 -7.45 -5.65
N ILE A 44 0.29 -6.53 -6.58
CA ILE A 44 -0.55 -6.22 -7.74
C ILE A 44 -0.91 -7.47 -8.56
N PRO A 45 0.01 -8.41 -8.87
CA PRO A 45 -0.34 -9.61 -9.63
C PRO A 45 -1.41 -10.47 -8.95
N ALA A 46 -1.28 -10.71 -7.64
CA ALA A 46 -2.25 -11.49 -6.88
C ALA A 46 -3.60 -10.76 -6.77
N ALA A 47 -3.54 -9.47 -6.45
CA ALA A 47 -4.71 -8.61 -6.37
C ALA A 47 -5.50 -8.54 -7.68
N ARG A 48 -4.81 -8.47 -8.83
CA ARG A 48 -5.45 -8.48 -10.16
C ARG A 48 -6.19 -9.78 -10.44
N ARG A 49 -5.68 -10.93 -10.00
CA ARG A 49 -6.36 -12.23 -10.15
C ARG A 49 -7.68 -12.25 -9.38
N VAL A 50 -7.64 -11.90 -8.09
CA VAL A 50 -8.84 -11.83 -7.23
C VAL A 50 -9.83 -10.79 -7.74
N ALA A 51 -9.35 -9.64 -8.18
CA ALA A 51 -10.18 -8.57 -8.74
C ALA A 51 -10.91 -8.99 -10.02
N ALA A 52 -10.26 -9.78 -10.88
CA ALA A 52 -10.84 -10.26 -12.13
C ALA A 52 -12.05 -11.18 -11.89
N GLU A 53 -11.99 -12.03 -10.86
CA GLU A 53 -13.13 -12.89 -10.44
C GLU A 53 -14.37 -12.08 -10.03
N ARG A 54 -14.18 -10.80 -9.66
CA ARG A 54 -15.25 -9.86 -9.28
C ARG A 54 -15.56 -8.83 -10.38
N GLY A 55 -15.01 -9.01 -11.60
CA GLY A 55 -15.22 -8.08 -12.72
C GLY A 55 -14.56 -6.70 -12.54
N ILE A 56 -13.61 -6.57 -11.61
CA ILE A 56 -12.94 -5.29 -11.33
C ILE A 56 -11.80 -5.07 -12.35
N PRO A 57 -11.76 -3.91 -13.04
CA PRO A 57 -10.70 -3.62 -14.00
C PRO A 57 -9.30 -3.65 -13.40
N ALA A 58 -8.33 -4.17 -14.15
CA ALA A 58 -6.94 -4.32 -13.69
C ALA A 58 -6.29 -3.00 -13.21
N GLY A 59 -6.59 -1.87 -13.86
CA GLY A 59 -6.10 -0.55 -13.44
C GLY A 59 -6.65 -0.14 -12.07
N ARG A 60 -7.95 -0.36 -11.83
CA ARG A 60 -8.57 -0.12 -10.52
C ARG A 60 -7.98 -1.04 -9.46
N ALA A 61 -7.72 -2.30 -9.81
CA ALA A 61 -7.09 -3.25 -8.90
C ALA A 61 -5.68 -2.83 -8.49
N ALA A 62 -4.86 -2.38 -9.44
CA ALA A 62 -3.52 -1.88 -9.17
C ALA A 62 -3.57 -0.63 -8.27
N LEU A 63 -4.43 0.35 -8.59
CA LEU A 63 -4.58 1.58 -7.80
C LEU A 63 -4.98 1.28 -6.36
N MET A 64 -6.01 0.46 -6.15
CA MET A 64 -6.48 0.12 -4.81
C MET A 64 -5.45 -0.70 -4.03
N THR A 65 -4.71 -1.58 -4.70
CA THR A 65 -3.58 -2.29 -4.07
C THR A 65 -2.48 -1.33 -3.65
N MET A 66 -2.14 -0.33 -4.46
CA MET A 66 -1.16 0.67 -4.06
C MET A 66 -1.62 1.50 -2.86
N LEU A 67 -2.90 1.88 -2.81
CA LEU A 67 -3.40 2.70 -1.70
C LEU A 67 -3.59 1.93 -0.40
N LEU A 68 -4.06 0.67 -0.48
CA LEU A 68 -4.57 -0.08 0.67
C LEU A 68 -3.90 -1.45 0.87
N GLY A 69 -3.04 -1.86 -0.06
CA GLY A 69 -2.34 -3.14 -0.02
C GLY A 69 -3.29 -4.33 0.16
N ALA A 70 -2.84 -5.28 0.97
CA ALA A 70 -3.59 -6.48 1.33
C ALA A 70 -4.91 -6.20 2.05
N THR A 71 -5.07 -5.06 2.72
CA THR A 71 -6.31 -4.72 3.44
C THR A 71 -7.49 -4.43 2.50
N TRP A 72 -7.23 -4.30 1.20
CA TRP A 72 -8.26 -4.17 0.17
C TRP A 72 -8.50 -5.50 -0.54
N TRP A 73 -7.50 -6.06 -1.23
CA TRP A 73 -7.74 -7.21 -2.11
C TRP A 73 -8.08 -8.49 -1.36
N LYS A 74 -7.61 -8.68 -0.12
CA LYS A 74 -8.03 -9.84 0.70
C LYS A 74 -9.50 -9.74 1.12
N THR A 75 -10.00 -8.53 1.38
CA THR A 75 -11.42 -8.30 1.71
C THR A 75 -12.34 -8.39 0.49
N LEU A 76 -11.81 -8.50 -0.73
CA LEU A 76 -12.64 -8.82 -1.90
C LEU A 76 -13.10 -10.28 -1.90
N GLY A 77 -12.41 -11.18 -1.18
CA GLY A 77 -12.73 -12.60 -1.09
C GLY A 77 -13.61 -12.96 0.10
N GLU A 78 -13.85 -12.02 1.02
CA GLU A 78 -14.80 -12.20 2.12
C GLU A 78 -16.23 -12.11 1.53
N PRO A 79 -17.14 -13.03 1.91
CA PRO A 79 -18.54 -12.99 1.48
C PRO A 79 -19.30 -11.75 1.99
#